data_AF-A0A1B1I4G0-F1
#
_entry.id   AF-A0A1B1I4G0-F1
#
_cell.length_a   1.000
_cell.length_b   1.000
_cell.length_c   1.000
_cell.angle_alpha   90.00
_cell.angle_beta   90.00
_cell.angle_gamma   90.00
#
_symmetry.space_group_name_H-M   'P 1'
#
loop_
_entity.id
_entity.type
_entity.pdbx_description
1 polymer ?
#
loop_
_entity_poly.entity_id
_entity_poly.type
_entity_poly.pdbx_seq_one_letter_code
_entity_poly.pdbx_strand_id
1 'polypeptide(L)' 'MALCYQPDQYPELLKSYMQEAYAALEHEDQHHYEMAVSKITMELKYLVKSHFLTDGEAEEMKSYFWGQVV' A
#
# COMPACT_ATOMS: atom_id res chain seq x y z
N MET A 1 -4.55 9.81 14.52
CA MET A 1 -3.57 8.69 14.50
C MET A 1 -3.54 8.20 13.07
N ALA A 2 -2.44 8.41 12.34
CA ALA A 2 -2.29 7.81 11.02
C ALA A 2 -2.18 6.29 11.22
N LEU A 3 -3.11 5.52 10.64
CA LEU A 3 -3.10 4.07 10.68
C LEU A 3 -1.94 3.57 9.82
N CYS A 4 -0.77 3.30 10.41
CA CYS A 4 0.30 2.62 9.70
C CYS A 4 -0.06 1.14 9.52
N TYR A 5 -0.27 0.71 8.28
CA TYR A 5 -0.42 -0.70 7.94
C TYR A 5 0.90 -1.44 8.15
N GLN A 6 0.88 -2.52 8.94
CA GLN A 6 2.06 -3.34 9.22
C GLN A 6 2.33 -4.29 8.04
N PRO A 7 3.44 -4.14 7.30
CA PRO A 7 3.71 -4.95 6.11
C PRO A 7 3.76 -6.46 6.40
N ASP A 8 4.20 -6.86 7.60
CA ASP A 8 4.31 -8.26 8.02
C ASP A 8 2.97 -9.00 8.14
N GLN A 9 1.84 -8.29 8.13
CA GLN A 9 0.51 -8.88 8.16
C GLN A 9 -0.01 -9.25 6.77
N TYR A 10 0.72 -8.91 5.72
CA TYR A 10 0.29 -9.05 4.33
C TYR A 10 1.20 -10.00 3.52
N PRO A 11 0.71 -10.54 2.40
CA PRO A 11 1.49 -11.38 1.50
C PRO A 11 2.78 -10.69 1.04
N GLU A 12 3.81 -11.48 0.72
CA GLU A 12 5.17 -11.00 0.44
C GLU A 12 5.23 -9.88 -0.62
N LEU A 13 4.38 -9.94 -1.65
CA LEU A 13 4.27 -8.89 -2.67
C LEU A 13 3.78 -7.56 -2.10
N LEU A 14 2.62 -7.57 -1.42
CA LEU A 14 2.05 -6.39 -0.81
C LEU A 14 2.98 -5.83 0.28
N LYS A 15 3.58 -6.71 1.09
CA LYS A 15 4.60 -6.36 2.07
C LYS A 15 5.76 -5.60 1.44
N SER A 16 6.33 -6.12 0.35
CA SER A 16 7.46 -5.49 -0.33
C SER A 16 7.09 -4.11 -0.85
N TYR A 17 5.91 -3.95 -1.44
CA TYR A 17 5.45 -2.67 -1.95
C TYR A 17 5.16 -1.64 -0.85
N MET A 18 4.62 -2.07 0.29
CA MET A 18 4.48 -1.21 1.47
C MET A 18 5.82 -0.76 2.01
N GLN A 19 6.81 -1.67 2.08
CA GLN A 19 8.16 -1.32 2.52
C GLN A 19 8.85 -0.34 1.56
N GLU A 20 8.68 -0.54 0.24
CA GLU A 20 9.14 0.43 -0.77
C GLU A 20 8.49 1.80 -0.57
N ALA A 21 7.18 1.84 -0.31
CA ALA A 21 6.45 3.08 -0.07
C ALA A 21 6.94 3.78 1.20
N TYR A 22 7.12 3.06 2.31
CA TYR A 22 7.62 3.66 3.55
C TYR A 22 9.06 4.16 3.42
N ALA A 23 9.94 3.38 2.77
CA ALA A 23 11.31 3.82 2.50
C ALA A 23 11.33 5.08 1.61
N ALA A 24 10.47 5.16 0.60
CA ALA A 24 10.35 6.34 -0.24
C ALA A 24 9.89 7.58 0.54
N LEU A 25 8.96 7.43 1.50
CA LEU A 25 8.57 8.52 2.41
C LEU A 25 9.74 8.96 3.30
N GLU A 26 10.52 8.02 3.84
CA GLU A 26 11.69 8.33 4.68
C GLU A 26 12.77 9.09 3.90
N HIS A 27 12.90 8.83 2.60
CA HIS A 27 13.86 9.48 1.71
C HIS A 27 13.32 10.73 1.00
N GLU A 28 12.09 11.17 1.33
CA GLU A 28 11.39 12.28 0.65
C GLU A 28 11.30 12.08 -0.88
N ASP A 29 11.30 10.82 -1.32
CA ASP A 29 11.29 10.43 -2.73
C ASP A 29 9.87 10.20 -3.21
N GLN A 30 9.20 11.30 -3.54
CA GLN A 30 7.79 11.29 -3.92
C GLN A 30 7.52 10.47 -5.19
N HIS A 31 8.45 10.45 -6.14
CA HIS A 31 8.26 9.71 -7.40
C HIS A 31 8.26 8.19 -7.17
N HIS A 32 9.21 7.70 -6.37
CA HIS A 32 9.23 6.28 -5.98
C HIS A 32 8.06 5.93 -5.07
N TYR A 33 7.60 6.87 -4.23
CA TYR A 33 6.41 6.69 -3.42
C TYR A 33 5.16 6.47 -4.28
N GLU A 34 4.89 7.34 -5.25
CA GLU A 34 3.76 7.21 -6.19
C GLU A 34 3.79 5.89 -6.96
N MET A 35 4.99 5.46 -7.37
CA MET A 35 5.16 4.18 -8.06
C MET A 35 4.85 3.00 -7.14
N ALA A 36 5.32 3.02 -5.89
CA ALA A 36 5.02 2.00 -4.90
C ALA A 36 3.51 1.96 -4.57
N VAL A 37 2.87 3.11 -4.37
CA VAL A 37 1.41 3.23 -4.13
C VAL A 37 0.60 2.66 -5.31
N SER A 38 1.07 2.87 -6.54
CA SER A 38 0.46 2.29 -7.74
C SER A 38 0.55 0.76 -7.75
N LYS A 39 1.71 0.19 -7.38
CA LYS A 39 1.89 -1.27 -7.23
C LYS A 39 1.01 -1.83 -6.12
N ILE A 40 0.95 -1.17 -4.95
CA ILE A 40 0.04 -1.52 -3.84
C ILE A 40 -1.39 -1.57 -4.34
N THR A 41 -1.84 -0.56 -5.11
CA THR A 41 -3.22 -0.51 -5.62
C THR A 41 -3.53 -1.66 -6.58
N MET A 42 -2.57 -2.08 -7.40
CA MET A 42 -2.74 -3.26 -8.27
C MET A 42 -2.83 -4.55 -7.45
N GLU A 43 -1.96 -4.71 -6.46
CA GLU A 43 -1.93 -5.89 -5.61
C GLU A 43 -3.20 -6.02 -4.77
N LEU A 44 -3.73 -4.90 -4.25
CA LEU A 44 -5.00 -4.90 -3.52
C LEU A 44 -6.16 -5.40 -4.37
N LYS A 45 -6.25 -4.97 -5.64
CA LYS A 45 -7.26 -5.51 -6.57
C LYS A 45 -7.12 -7.02 -6.77
N TYR A 46 -5.88 -7.53 -6.78
CA TYR A 46 -5.63 -8.96 -6.90
C TYR A 46 -6.02 -9.73 -5.64
N LEU A 47 -5.70 -9.19 -4.45
CA LEU A 47 -6.04 -9.79 -3.16
C LEU A 47 -7.55 -9.82 -2.92
N VAL A 48 -8.28 -8.78 -3.34
CA VAL A 48 -9.75 -8.77 -3.33
C VAL A 48 -10.31 -9.86 -4.23
N LYS A 49 -9.81 -9.98 -5.47
CA LYS A 49 -10.22 -11.06 -6.39
C LYS A 49 -9.91 -12.45 -5.86
N SER A 50 -8.84 -12.60 -5.09
CA SER A 50 -8.44 -13.85 -4.46
C SER A 50 -9.17 -14.12 -3.14
N HIS A 51 -10.16 -13.29 -2.77
CA HIS A 51 -10.89 -13.36 -1.50
C HIS A 51 -10.01 -13.29 -0.24
N PHE A 52 -8.81 -12.70 -0.37
CA PHE A 52 -7.88 -12.52 0.76
C PHE A 52 -8.18 -11.22 1.53
N LEU A 53 -8.68 -10.20 0.84
CA LEU A 53 -9.17 -8.94 1.43
C LEU A 53 -10.60 -8.70 1.00
N THR A 54 -11.35 -7.99 1.83
CA THR A 54 -12.64 -7.41 1.42
C THR A 54 -12.43 -6.16 0.57
N ASP A 55 -13.40 -5.81 -0.27
CA ASP A 55 -13.38 -4.55 -1.01
C ASP A 55 -13.20 -3.33 -0.08
N GLY A 56 -13.82 -3.38 1.11
CA GLY A 56 -13.70 -2.32 2.13
C GLY A 56 -12.27 -2.15 2.64
N GLU A 57 -11.61 -3.23 3.06
CA GLU A 57 -10.23 -3.20 3.54
C GLU A 57 -9.25 -2.71 2.45
N ALA A 58 -9.46 -3.15 1.22
CA ALA A 58 -8.64 -2.71 0.09
C ALA A 58 -8.85 -1.21 -0.22
N GLU A 59 -10.07 -0.70 -0.11
CA GLU A 59 -10.37 0.72 -0.33
C GLU A 59 -9.81 1.60 0.80
N GLU A 60 -9.94 1.21 2.06
CA GLU A 60 -9.34 1.91 3.20
C GLU A 60 -7.82 1.98 3.08
N MET A 61 -7.19 0.87 2.72
CA MET A 61 -5.75 0.80 2.56
C MET A 61 -5.27 1.64 1.39
N LYS A 62 -5.96 1.55 0.24
CA LYS A 62 -5.69 2.42 -0.90
C LYS A 62 -5.81 3.89 -0.50
N SER A 63 -6.89 4.29 0.17
CA SER A 63 -7.10 5.68 0.57
C SER A 63 -6.00 6.18 1.52
N TYR A 64 -5.46 5.31 2.38
CA TYR A 64 -4.34 5.67 3.24
C TYR A 64 -3.07 5.98 2.46
N PHE A 65 -2.63 5.07 1.57
CA PHE A 65 -1.39 5.26 0.80
C PHE A 65 -1.53 6.43 -0.19
N TRP A 66 -2.68 6.56 -0.86
CA TRP A 66 -2.92 7.70 -1.74
C TRP A 66 -3.05 9.03 -0.98
N GLY A 67 -3.52 9.02 0.27
CA GLY A 67 -3.63 10.22 1.08
C GLY A 67 -2.29 10.85 1.50
N GLN A 68 -1.18 10.11 1.36
CA GLN A 68 0.18 10.61 1.58
C GLN A 68 0.85 11.09 0.28
N VAL A 69 0.24 10.85 -0.89
CA VAL A 69 0.66 11.44 -2.17
C VAL A 69 0.08 12.86 -2.22
N VAL A 70 0.85 13.86 -1.77
CA VAL A 70 0.42 15.28 -1.69
C VAL A 70 0.82 16.07 -2.92
#